data_AF-A0A392MD13-F1
#
_entry.id   AF-A0A392MD13-F1
#
_cell.length_a   1.000
_cell.length_b   1.000
_cell.length_c   1.000
_cell.angle_alpha   90.00
_cell.angle_beta   90.00
_cell.angle_gamma   90.00
#
_symmetry.space_group_name_H-M   'P 1'
#
loop_
_entity.id
_entity.type
_entity.pdbx_description
1 polymer ?
#
loop_
_entity_poly.entity_id
_entity_poly.type
_entity_poly.pdbx_seq_one_letter_code
_entity_poly.pdbx_strand_id
1 'polypeptide(L)'
;VGVELFWVWIECLIGYGVSFGGFIVLDLFLESRKSWISQVLGNAGAGDDSSLVVSVLCDVLGIIQVSVGQVGESFLQVLNDMPLFYKVILGSPPASQLFGGIPNPEEEVKLWKSFRDNLESVMVMLDKRYIADTCFAWLKECVNKISGRNLIDAIGSGQELASAEKSIRETMESKQVLQGSLEWLKSVFGSEIELPWSRIRELVLEDDSDLWDEIFEGAFLGRMKAIIDLRFRELTGTVDVVNTISAVVDSFTTQNDVQRYLIRPYAAGGVWFLESNAKKTGVSSGFKVHPEESEFQSCLNAYFGPEVSRIRDAVDVSCQSILEDLLSFLESPKASQRLKDLAPYLQSKCYESVSTILMALQTELDSLYGSMENGNKEVPTTVTVEKSLFIGRLLFAFQNHSKHIPLILGSPRFWASGNASTVGKLPSLVKHSRFGSDSSVCDSPGRQTNLGSKRQNSSVTAALFGAREGASHELEELNKTIGDLCIRAYNLWILWMSDELAAIVSQDLKQDDALTLSTPGR
;
A
#
# COMPACT_ATOMS: atom_id res chain seq x y z
N VAL A 1 -1.99 22.02 33.70
CA VAL A 1 -0.60 22.45 34.02
C VAL A 1 -0.16 23.65 33.17
N GLY A 2 -0.06 23.56 31.83
CA GLY A 2 0.45 24.69 31.03
C GLY A 2 -0.43 25.94 30.96
N VAL A 3 -1.76 25.78 31.04
CA VAL A 3 -2.73 26.90 30.95
C VAL A 3 -2.75 27.70 32.24
N GLU A 4 -2.84 27.03 33.39
CA GLU A 4 -2.77 27.68 34.70
C GLU A 4 -1.43 28.41 34.88
N LEU A 5 -0.32 27.83 34.44
CA LEU A 5 0.98 28.52 34.46
C LEU A 5 1.03 29.74 33.54
N PHE A 6 0.39 29.68 32.37
CA PHE A 6 0.30 30.81 31.45
C PHE A 6 -0.55 31.95 32.04
N TRP A 7 -1.70 31.62 32.65
CA TRP A 7 -2.55 32.60 33.33
C TRP A 7 -1.88 33.20 34.55
N VAL A 8 -1.25 32.38 35.39
CA VAL A 8 -0.46 32.85 36.53
C VAL A 8 0.68 33.76 36.07
N TRP A 9 1.31 33.47 34.93
CA TRP A 9 2.35 34.33 34.37
C TRP A 9 1.80 35.69 33.88
N ILE A 10 0.64 35.69 33.22
CA ILE A 10 -0.05 36.92 32.81
C ILE A 10 -0.48 37.73 34.04
N GLU A 11 -1.09 37.10 35.03
CA GLU A 11 -1.49 37.74 36.29
C GLU A 11 -0.28 38.33 37.03
N CYS A 12 0.84 37.60 37.08
CA CYS A 12 2.09 38.11 37.64
C CYS A 12 2.59 39.34 36.88
N LEU A 13 2.65 39.32 35.55
CA LEU A 13 3.13 40.44 34.76
C LEU A 13 2.26 41.70 34.91
N ILE A 14 0.94 41.52 34.96
CA ILE A 14 0.00 42.60 35.28
C ILE A 14 0.25 43.07 36.71
N GLY A 15 0.47 42.14 37.65
CA GLY A 15 0.88 42.38 39.03
C GLY A 15 2.20 43.14 39.19
N TYR A 16 3.04 43.21 38.15
CA TYR A 16 4.27 44.00 38.09
C TYR A 16 4.10 45.33 37.30
N GLY A 17 2.87 45.69 36.93
CA GLY A 17 2.56 46.96 36.28
C GLY A 17 2.79 46.98 34.78
N VAL A 18 2.90 45.81 34.12
CA VAL A 18 3.07 45.75 32.68
C VAL A 18 1.70 45.63 31.98
N SER A 19 1.41 46.54 31.05
CA SER A 19 0.20 46.51 30.23
C SER A 19 0.52 45.95 28.84
N PHE A 20 -0.22 44.93 28.40
CA PHE A 20 -0.09 44.34 27.06
C PHE A 20 -1.47 44.26 26.39
N GLY A 21 -1.55 44.45 25.08
CA GLY A 21 -2.81 44.25 24.34
C GLY A 21 -3.10 42.77 24.08
N GLY A 22 -4.37 42.44 23.82
CA GLY A 22 -4.81 41.07 23.51
C GLY A 22 -4.06 40.44 22.31
N PHE A 23 -3.63 41.27 21.34
CA PHE A 23 -2.85 40.85 20.18
C PHE A 23 -1.53 40.17 20.58
N ILE A 24 -0.75 40.83 21.45
CA ILE A 24 0.57 40.35 21.88
C ILE A 24 0.43 39.06 22.68
N VAL A 25 -0.61 38.98 23.52
CA VAL A 25 -0.85 37.79 24.35
C VAL A 25 -1.25 36.59 23.50
N LEU A 26 -2.10 36.79 22.49
CA LEU A 26 -2.47 35.73 21.55
C LEU A 26 -1.25 35.18 20.81
N ASP A 27 -0.41 36.06 20.28
CA ASP A 27 0.82 35.66 19.55
C ASP A 27 1.78 34.90 20.48
N LEU A 28 2.03 35.42 21.69
CA LEU A 28 2.88 34.75 22.69
C LEU A 28 2.33 33.38 23.08
N PHE A 29 1.01 33.27 23.26
CA PHE A 29 0.36 32.00 23.56
C PHE A 29 0.62 30.99 22.44
N LEU A 30 0.34 31.35 21.19
CA LEU A 30 0.52 30.47 20.03
C LEU A 30 1.99 30.08 19.80
N GLU A 31 2.93 31.02 19.95
CA GLU A 31 4.37 30.73 19.85
C GLU A 31 4.86 29.80 20.98
N SER A 32 4.33 29.94 22.18
CA SER A 32 4.64 29.01 23.29
C SER A 32 4.14 27.60 22.98
N ARG A 33 2.93 27.47 22.43
CA ARG A 33 2.35 26.18 22.02
C ARG A 33 3.12 25.55 20.87
N LYS A 34 3.57 26.36 19.91
CA LYS A 34 4.43 25.93 18.80
C LYS A 34 5.78 25.41 19.27
N SER A 35 6.37 26.05 20.28
CA SER A 35 7.62 25.58 20.91
C SER A 35 7.40 24.24 21.61
N TRP A 36 6.28 24.10 22.33
CA TRP A 36 5.91 22.84 22.98
C TRP A 36 5.67 21.70 21.97
N ILE A 37 4.95 21.96 20.88
CA ILE A 37 4.78 20.99 19.77
C ILE A 37 6.14 20.58 19.22
N SER A 38 7.06 21.53 19.04
CA SER A 38 8.41 21.24 18.53
C SER A 38 9.21 20.34 19.47
N GLN A 39 9.03 20.49 20.79
CA GLN A 39 9.64 19.65 21.81
C GLN A 39 9.05 18.23 21.79
N VAL A 40 7.72 18.10 21.73
CA VAL A 40 7.03 16.80 21.69
C VAL A 40 7.38 16.04 20.40
N LEU A 41 7.41 16.74 19.26
CA LEU A 41 7.91 16.19 18.00
C LEU A 41 9.40 15.80 18.05
N GLY A 42 10.17 16.37 18.99
CA GLY A 42 11.56 16.01 19.25
C GLY A 42 11.73 14.70 20.00
N ASN A 43 10.67 14.17 20.61
CA ASN A 43 10.70 12.91 21.33
C ASN A 43 10.63 11.68 20.41
N ALA A 44 10.34 11.88 19.12
CA ALA A 44 10.35 10.84 18.10
C ALA A 44 11.31 11.19 16.96
N GLY A 45 12.04 10.19 16.48
CA GLY A 45 12.98 10.24 15.37
C GLY A 45 12.62 9.30 14.22
N ALA A 46 13.28 9.51 13.08
CA ALA A 46 13.20 8.60 11.94
C ALA A 46 13.90 7.28 12.30
N GLY A 47 13.11 6.24 12.56
CA GLY A 47 13.60 4.92 12.98
C GLY A 47 13.02 4.41 14.30
N ASP A 48 12.23 5.22 15.00
CA ASP A 48 11.49 4.78 16.18
C ASP A 48 10.30 3.89 15.81
N ASP A 49 9.82 3.11 16.78
CA ASP A 49 8.66 2.23 16.59
C ASP A 49 7.43 3.00 16.12
N SER A 50 6.67 2.39 15.19
CA SER A 50 5.45 2.98 14.63
C SER A 50 4.43 3.37 15.70
N SER A 51 4.34 2.61 16.79
CA SER A 51 3.46 2.91 17.93
C SER A 51 3.87 4.19 18.67
N LEU A 52 5.17 4.43 18.85
CA LEU A 52 5.69 5.63 19.49
C LEU A 52 5.44 6.86 18.60
N VAL A 53 5.67 6.73 17.30
CA VAL A 53 5.38 7.79 16.33
C VAL A 53 3.89 8.15 16.34
N VAL A 54 3.00 7.17 16.31
CA VAL A 54 1.54 7.40 16.37
C VAL A 54 1.15 8.10 17.67
N SER A 55 1.72 7.68 18.81
CA SER A 55 1.48 8.34 20.10
C SER A 55 1.91 9.81 20.08
N VAL A 56 3.10 10.12 19.54
CA VAL A 56 3.58 11.50 19.43
C VAL A 56 2.71 12.34 18.52
N LEU A 57 2.23 11.79 17.40
CA LEU A 57 1.29 12.48 16.51
C LEU A 57 -0.05 12.76 17.20
N CYS A 58 -0.57 11.80 17.98
CA CYS A 58 -1.77 11.98 18.79
C CYS A 58 -1.59 13.07 19.86
N ASP A 59 -0.44 13.10 20.55
CA ASP A 59 -0.12 14.12 21.55
C ASP A 59 -0.06 15.51 20.92
N VAL A 60 0.63 15.65 19.78
CA VAL A 60 0.72 16.90 19.03
C VAL A 60 -0.65 17.38 18.57
N LEU A 61 -1.47 16.47 18.03
CA LEU A 61 -2.83 16.80 17.63
C LEU A 61 -3.67 17.25 18.82
N GLY A 62 -3.55 16.58 19.96
CA GLY A 62 -4.22 16.99 21.19
C GLY A 62 -3.80 18.39 21.64
N ILE A 63 -2.50 18.71 21.60
CA ILE A 63 -2.00 20.06 21.90
C ILE A 63 -2.60 21.08 20.93
N ILE A 64 -2.67 20.77 19.63
CA ILE A 64 -3.28 21.64 18.63
C ILE A 64 -4.75 21.93 18.95
N GLN A 65 -5.54 20.88 19.16
CA GLN A 65 -6.97 21.00 19.42
C GLN A 65 -7.25 21.81 20.70
N VAL A 66 -6.52 21.49 21.77
CA VAL A 66 -6.61 22.21 23.05
C VAL A 66 -6.20 23.66 22.90
N SER A 67 -5.17 23.96 22.11
CA SER A 67 -4.70 25.34 21.89
C SER A 67 -5.76 26.17 21.17
N VAL A 68 -6.35 25.67 20.09
CA VAL A 68 -7.41 26.39 19.36
C VAL A 68 -8.67 26.55 20.22
N GLY A 69 -9.06 25.52 20.98
CA GLY A 69 -10.17 25.59 21.94
C GLY A 69 -9.95 26.68 22.98
N GLN A 70 -8.74 26.77 23.53
CA GLN A 70 -8.37 27.80 24.50
C GLN A 70 -8.32 29.20 23.89
N VAL A 71 -7.90 29.34 22.64
CA VAL A 71 -7.98 30.65 21.96
C VAL A 71 -9.44 31.10 21.87
N GLY A 72 -10.33 30.19 21.47
CA GLY A 72 -11.77 30.45 21.45
C GLY A 72 -12.31 30.88 22.82
N GLU A 73 -12.00 30.12 23.86
CA GLU A 73 -12.46 30.41 25.22
C GLU A 73 -11.90 31.74 25.78
N SER A 74 -10.64 32.04 25.45
CA SER A 74 -9.90 33.16 26.04
C SER A 74 -10.11 34.48 25.33
N PHE A 75 -10.23 34.47 24.00
CA PHE A 75 -10.20 35.69 23.18
C PHE A 75 -11.46 35.92 22.33
N LEU A 76 -12.22 34.87 22.00
CA LEU A 76 -13.37 35.01 21.13
C LEU A 76 -14.59 35.51 21.90
N GLN A 77 -15.19 36.61 21.43
CA GLN A 77 -16.45 37.10 21.96
C GLN A 77 -17.61 36.28 21.39
N VAL A 78 -18.42 35.69 22.27
CA VAL A 78 -19.55 34.84 21.88
C VAL A 78 -20.81 35.26 22.63
N LEU A 79 -21.95 35.38 21.94
CA LEU A 79 -23.26 35.75 22.52
C LEU A 79 -23.24 37.04 23.38
N ASN A 80 -22.43 38.03 23.01
CA ASN A 80 -22.17 39.28 23.77
C ASN A 80 -21.51 39.09 25.14
N ASP A 81 -21.09 37.87 25.49
CA ASP A 81 -20.33 37.62 26.70
C ASP A 81 -18.86 38.00 26.52
N MET A 82 -18.24 38.51 27.57
CA MET A 82 -16.83 38.92 27.54
C MET A 82 -15.93 37.67 27.57
N PRO A 83 -14.89 37.57 26.72
CA PRO A 83 -13.97 36.44 26.72
C PRO A 83 -13.20 36.34 28.04
N LEU A 84 -12.73 35.14 28.39
CA LEU A 84 -12.10 34.90 29.70
C LEU A 84 -10.89 35.78 29.95
N PHE A 85 -10.04 36.04 28.94
CA PHE A 85 -8.87 36.92 29.08
C PHE A 85 -9.26 38.29 29.63
N TYR A 86 -10.26 38.91 29.01
CA TYR A 86 -10.71 40.24 29.38
C TYR A 86 -11.45 40.22 30.73
N LYS A 87 -12.23 39.18 31.02
CA LYS A 87 -12.89 39.01 32.32
C LYS A 87 -11.90 38.91 33.47
N VAL A 88 -10.86 38.08 33.32
CA VAL A 88 -9.84 37.88 34.36
C VAL A 88 -9.05 39.16 34.58
N ILE A 89 -8.61 39.81 33.50
CA ILE A 89 -7.77 41.00 33.60
C ILE A 89 -8.55 42.20 34.16
N LEU A 90 -9.74 42.47 33.64
CA LEU A 90 -10.55 43.62 34.07
C LEU A 90 -11.27 43.36 35.40
N GLY A 91 -11.52 42.10 35.74
CA GLY A 91 -12.12 41.67 37.00
C GLY A 91 -11.13 41.49 38.15
N SER A 92 -9.82 41.48 37.87
CA SER A 92 -8.78 41.32 38.89
C SER A 92 -8.81 42.49 39.88
N PRO A 93 -8.89 42.24 41.20
CA PRO A 93 -8.83 43.29 42.20
C PRO A 93 -7.46 43.99 42.14
N PRO A 94 -7.35 45.22 42.68
CA PRO A 94 -6.07 45.90 42.77
C PRO A 94 -5.08 45.00 43.50
N ALA A 95 -4.05 44.52 42.79
CA ALA A 95 -2.98 43.73 43.39
C ALA A 95 -2.32 44.60 44.47
N SER A 96 -2.53 44.22 45.74
CA SER A 96 -1.97 44.93 46.90
C SER A 96 -0.44 45.00 46.90
N GLN A 97 0.24 44.29 46.00
CA GLN A 97 1.69 44.29 45.84
C GLN A 97 2.22 45.31 44.83
N LEU A 98 1.39 45.80 43.90
CA LEU A 98 1.85 46.64 42.77
C LEU A 98 2.20 48.05 43.24
N PHE A 99 1.42 48.57 44.19
CA PHE A 99 1.64 49.84 44.86
C PHE A 99 1.69 49.71 46.40
N GLY A 100 1.75 48.47 46.90
CA GLY A 100 1.85 48.17 48.32
C GLY A 100 3.18 48.62 48.90
N GLY A 101 3.16 49.73 49.63
CA GLY A 101 4.37 50.38 50.15
C GLY A 101 4.37 51.89 49.98
N ILE A 102 3.37 52.45 49.30
CA ILE A 102 3.15 53.90 49.26
C ILE A 102 2.53 54.33 50.59
N PRO A 103 3.18 55.22 51.37
CA PRO A 103 2.68 55.64 52.67
C PRO A 103 1.43 56.54 52.58
N ASN A 104 1.14 57.10 51.40
CA ASN A 104 -0.03 57.93 51.13
C ASN A 104 -1.12 57.13 50.38
N PRO A 105 -2.25 56.79 51.04
CA PRO A 105 -3.31 55.99 50.44
C PRO A 105 -4.01 56.70 49.26
N GLU A 106 -4.03 58.04 49.23
CA GLU A 106 -4.65 58.78 48.12
C GLU A 106 -3.82 58.70 46.84
N GLU A 107 -2.49 58.71 46.96
CA GLU A 107 -1.56 58.55 45.84
C GLU A 107 -1.59 57.12 45.29
N GLU A 108 -1.67 56.13 46.18
CA GLU A 108 -1.83 54.72 45.80
C GLU A 108 -3.10 54.51 44.95
N VAL A 109 -4.24 55.06 45.41
CA VAL A 109 -5.51 54.99 44.67
C VAL A 109 -5.42 55.70 43.33
N LYS A 110 -4.75 56.86 43.25
CA LYS A 110 -4.57 57.61 41.99
C LYS A 110 -3.73 56.84 40.98
N LEU A 111 -2.64 56.20 41.41
CA LEU A 111 -1.79 55.37 40.56
C LEU A 111 -2.53 54.12 40.09
N TRP A 112 -3.32 53.50 40.97
CA TRP A 112 -4.20 52.39 40.61
C TRP A 112 -5.21 52.78 39.54
N LYS A 113 -5.85 53.94 39.70
CA LYS A 113 -6.83 54.43 38.73
C LYS A 113 -6.17 54.72 37.38
N SER A 114 -5.02 55.40 37.38
CA SER A 114 -4.26 55.66 36.16
C SER A 114 -3.79 54.39 35.46
N PHE A 115 -3.35 53.38 36.21
CA PHE A 115 -2.96 52.09 35.66
C PHE A 115 -4.16 51.35 35.07
N ARG A 116 -5.30 51.34 35.76
CA ARG A 116 -6.54 50.73 35.26
C ARG A 116 -7.03 51.43 33.99
N ASP A 117 -7.07 52.75 33.97
CA ASP A 117 -7.50 53.53 32.80
C ASP A 117 -6.57 53.24 31.60
N ASN A 118 -5.26 53.14 31.83
CA ASN A 118 -4.30 52.74 30.80
C ASN A 118 -4.53 51.30 30.32
N LEU A 119 -4.75 50.37 31.25
CA LEU A 119 -5.00 48.96 30.94
C LEU A 119 -6.29 48.82 30.12
N GLU A 120 -7.39 49.46 30.52
CA GLU A 120 -8.64 49.49 29.76
C GLU A 120 -8.44 50.08 28.35
N SER A 121 -7.61 51.12 28.21
CA SER A 121 -7.33 51.73 26.90
C SER A 121 -6.56 50.81 25.94
N VAL A 122 -5.76 49.88 26.47
CA VAL A 122 -4.96 48.91 25.70
C VAL A 122 -5.73 47.60 25.48
N MET A 123 -6.70 47.29 26.34
CA MET A 123 -7.54 46.08 26.28
C MET A 123 -8.67 46.22 25.26
N VAL A 124 -8.30 46.29 23.98
CA VAL A 124 -9.26 46.21 22.88
C VAL A 124 -9.57 44.75 22.57
N MET A 125 -10.86 44.45 22.41
CA MET A 125 -11.36 43.12 22.04
C MET A 125 -10.88 42.75 20.63
N LEU A 126 -10.38 41.53 20.48
CA LEU A 126 -9.90 41.05 19.18
C LEU A 126 -11.08 40.80 18.23
N ASP A 127 -10.90 41.20 16.96
CA ASP A 127 -11.86 40.87 15.91
C ASP A 127 -11.85 39.37 15.62
N LYS A 128 -13.03 38.78 15.42
CA LYS A 128 -13.18 37.34 15.15
C LYS A 128 -12.35 36.87 13.94
N ARG A 129 -12.30 37.66 12.86
CA ARG A 129 -11.53 37.32 11.66
C ARG A 129 -10.04 37.35 11.94
N TYR A 130 -9.59 38.34 12.72
CA TYR A 130 -8.19 38.40 13.14
C TYR A 130 -7.78 37.14 13.91
N ILE A 131 -8.62 36.67 14.84
CA ILE A 131 -8.38 35.43 15.58
C ILE A 131 -8.31 34.24 14.62
N ALA A 132 -9.29 34.11 13.72
CA ALA A 132 -9.34 33.03 12.73
C ALA A 132 -8.08 32.99 11.84
N ASP A 133 -7.70 34.14 11.26
CA ASP A 133 -6.51 34.29 10.41
C ASP A 133 -5.23 33.93 11.16
N THR A 134 -5.09 34.38 12.41
CA THR A 134 -3.92 34.12 13.25
C THR A 134 -3.83 32.63 13.62
N CYS A 135 -4.95 32.02 14.00
CA CYS A 135 -5.01 30.58 14.28
C CYS A 135 -4.72 29.74 13.03
N PHE A 136 -5.24 30.13 11.86
CA PHE A 136 -4.99 29.43 10.61
C PHE A 136 -3.53 29.51 10.18
N ALA A 137 -2.92 30.70 10.27
CA ALA A 137 -1.49 30.87 10.02
C ALA A 137 -0.64 29.99 10.95
N TRP A 138 -0.96 29.98 12.24
CA TRP A 138 -0.29 29.14 13.23
C TRP A 138 -0.46 27.64 12.95
N LEU A 139 -1.68 27.20 12.60
CA LEU A 139 -1.96 25.80 12.22
C LEU A 139 -1.10 25.40 11.03
N LYS A 140 -1.06 26.21 9.97
CA LYS A 140 -0.27 25.95 8.76
C LYS A 140 1.22 25.78 9.07
N GLU A 141 1.76 26.59 9.97
CA GLU A 141 3.15 26.42 10.42
C GLU A 141 3.36 25.13 11.21
N CYS A 142 2.41 24.74 12.05
CA CYS A 142 2.45 23.47 12.76
C CYS A 142 2.40 22.29 11.78
N VAL A 143 1.53 22.34 10.76
CA VAL A 143 1.46 21.35 9.68
C VAL A 143 2.83 21.19 9.01
N ASN A 144 3.43 22.30 8.57
CA ASN A 144 4.75 22.28 7.91
C ASN A 144 5.83 21.63 8.79
N LYS A 145 5.79 21.84 10.11
CA LYS A 145 6.73 21.21 11.05
C LYS A 145 6.50 19.71 11.21
N ILE A 146 5.25 19.26 11.24
CA ILE A 146 4.90 17.83 11.33
C ILE A 146 5.35 17.13 10.03
N SER A 147 4.95 17.68 8.87
CA SER A 147 5.30 17.13 7.57
C SER A 147 6.81 17.12 7.32
N GLY A 148 7.54 18.15 7.76
CA GLY A 148 8.99 18.26 7.54
C GLY A 148 9.85 17.24 8.30
N ARG A 149 9.30 16.51 9.29
CA ARG A 149 10.05 15.49 10.04
C ARG A 149 9.93 14.09 9.46
N ASN A 150 9.05 13.87 8.48
CA ASN A 150 8.83 12.57 7.85
C ASN A 150 8.61 11.42 8.85
N LEU A 151 8.00 11.68 10.02
CA LEU A 151 7.84 10.66 11.07
C LEU A 151 7.04 9.44 10.57
N ILE A 152 6.13 9.67 9.62
CA ILE A 152 5.29 8.65 8.98
C ILE A 152 6.16 7.60 8.23
N ASP A 153 7.42 7.89 7.92
CA ASP A 153 8.36 6.93 7.33
C ASP A 153 8.71 5.75 8.24
N ALA A 154 8.44 5.84 9.54
CA ALA A 154 8.58 4.72 10.46
C ALA A 154 7.53 3.61 10.22
N ILE A 155 6.40 3.94 9.58
CA ILE A 155 5.29 3.00 9.39
C ILE A 155 5.60 2.09 8.19
N GLY A 156 5.66 0.76 8.41
CA GLY A 156 6.20 -0.18 7.43
C GLY A 156 5.17 -0.82 6.50
N SER A 157 3.89 -0.78 6.86
CA SER A 157 2.81 -1.46 6.13
C SER A 157 1.54 -0.62 6.00
N GLY A 158 0.74 -0.91 4.99
CA GLY A 158 -0.61 -0.39 4.81
C GLY A 158 -1.53 -0.72 5.98
N GLN A 159 -1.39 -1.90 6.59
CA GLN A 159 -2.16 -2.28 7.79
C GLN A 159 -1.82 -1.40 8.99
N GLU A 160 -0.53 -1.10 9.19
CA GLU A 160 -0.10 -0.16 10.23
C GLU A 160 -0.54 1.27 9.91
N LEU A 161 -0.51 1.69 8.64
CA LEU A 161 -1.05 2.99 8.21
C LEU A 161 -2.55 3.11 8.52
N ALA A 162 -3.33 2.07 8.24
CA ALA A 162 -4.76 2.05 8.56
C ALA A 162 -4.99 2.15 10.09
N SER A 163 -4.19 1.42 10.86
CA SER A 163 -4.26 1.43 12.32
C SER A 163 -3.86 2.79 12.90
N ALA A 164 -2.81 3.40 12.36
CA ALA A 164 -2.36 4.74 12.70
C ALA A 164 -3.42 5.80 12.38
N GLU A 165 -4.00 5.77 11.17
CA GLU A 165 -5.11 6.67 10.81
C GLU A 165 -6.26 6.54 11.79
N LYS A 166 -6.66 5.30 12.11
CA LYS A 166 -7.76 5.06 13.05
C LYS A 166 -7.47 5.67 14.42
N SER A 167 -6.29 5.43 14.99
CA SER A 167 -5.91 6.00 16.29
C SER A 167 -5.83 7.53 16.28
N ILE A 168 -5.30 8.12 15.21
CA ILE A 168 -5.21 9.59 15.09
C ILE A 168 -6.61 10.20 14.94
N ARG A 169 -7.48 9.59 14.13
CA ARG A 169 -8.86 10.05 13.93
C ARG A 169 -9.70 9.91 15.20
N GLU A 170 -9.56 8.79 15.92
CA GLU A 170 -10.18 8.60 17.23
C GLU A 170 -9.72 9.66 18.23
N THR A 171 -8.43 10.04 18.21
CA THR A 171 -7.91 11.14 19.04
C THR A 171 -8.51 12.48 18.62
N MET A 172 -8.61 12.75 17.32
CA MET A 172 -9.19 13.97 16.77
C MET A 172 -10.67 14.15 17.16
N GLU A 173 -11.41 13.05 17.22
CA GLU A 173 -12.85 13.06 17.55
C GLU A 173 -13.11 12.87 19.05
N SER A 174 -12.05 12.65 19.85
CA SER A 174 -12.17 12.35 21.28
C SER A 174 -12.66 13.54 22.09
N LYS A 175 -13.71 13.31 22.88
CA LYS A 175 -14.19 14.27 23.89
C LYS A 175 -13.21 14.47 25.04
N GLN A 176 -12.35 13.48 25.32
CA GLN A 176 -11.43 13.54 26.45
C GLN A 176 -10.35 14.60 26.25
N VAL A 177 -9.84 14.73 25.02
CA VAL A 177 -8.82 15.73 24.66
C VAL A 177 -9.34 17.15 24.91
N LEU A 178 -10.62 17.39 24.62
CA LEU A 178 -11.28 18.69 24.72
C LEU A 178 -12.14 18.85 25.98
N GLN A 179 -11.91 18.04 27.01
CA GLN A 179 -12.73 18.05 28.24
C GLN A 179 -12.76 19.43 28.89
N GLY A 180 -11.63 20.16 28.90
CA GLY A 180 -11.54 21.49 29.50
C GLY A 180 -12.40 22.55 28.80
N SER A 181 -12.61 22.44 27.49
CA SER A 181 -13.39 23.41 26.72
C SER A 181 -14.85 22.98 26.52
N LEU A 182 -15.26 21.81 27.03
CA LEU A 182 -16.59 21.26 26.81
C LEU A 182 -17.69 22.09 27.50
N GLU A 183 -17.43 22.60 28.70
CA GLU A 183 -18.38 23.44 29.44
C GLU A 183 -18.61 24.77 28.73
N TRP A 184 -17.54 25.40 28.22
CA TRP A 184 -17.62 26.59 27.38
C TRP A 184 -18.45 26.33 26.12
N LEU A 185 -18.18 25.25 25.38
CA LEU A 185 -18.96 24.89 24.20
C LEU A 185 -20.44 24.63 24.53
N LYS A 186 -20.75 23.95 25.64
CA LYS A 186 -22.13 23.75 26.11
C LYS A 186 -22.83 25.09 26.39
N SER A 187 -22.12 26.04 26.99
CA SER A 187 -22.64 27.39 27.24
C SER A 187 -22.93 28.16 25.94
N VAL A 188 -22.09 27.99 24.92
CA VAL A 188 -22.23 28.68 23.63
C VAL A 188 -23.37 28.09 22.78
N PHE A 189 -23.47 26.77 22.68
CA PHE A 189 -24.43 26.11 21.78
C PHE A 189 -25.72 25.67 22.49
N GLY A 190 -25.81 25.79 23.82
CA GLY A 190 -26.99 25.44 24.61
C GLY A 190 -27.39 23.96 24.57
N SER A 191 -26.49 23.08 24.12
CA SER A 191 -26.76 21.66 23.89
C SER A 191 -25.53 20.80 24.19
N GLU A 192 -25.75 19.50 24.39
CA GLU A 192 -24.62 18.57 24.51
C GLU A 192 -23.90 18.41 23.17
N ILE A 193 -22.57 18.49 23.22
CA ILE A 193 -21.73 18.45 22.04
C ILE A 193 -21.26 17.02 21.78
N GLU A 194 -21.61 16.50 20.61
CA GLU A 194 -21.16 15.18 20.13
C GLU A 194 -19.75 15.23 19.54
N LEU A 195 -19.46 16.25 18.72
CA LEU A 195 -18.19 16.44 18.03
C LEU A 195 -17.56 17.80 18.43
N PRO A 196 -16.81 17.85 19.55
CA PRO A 196 -16.28 19.11 20.08
C PRO A 196 -15.33 19.81 19.11
N TRP A 197 -14.48 19.05 18.40
CA TRP A 197 -13.52 19.62 17.46
C TRP A 197 -14.18 20.31 16.28
N SER A 198 -15.20 19.70 15.67
CA SER A 198 -15.93 20.31 14.55
C SER A 198 -16.59 21.63 14.95
N ARG A 199 -17.13 21.72 16.18
CA ARG A 199 -17.70 22.97 16.70
C ARG A 199 -16.67 24.04 16.99
N ILE A 200 -15.49 23.67 17.48
CA ILE A 200 -14.37 24.61 17.68
C ILE A 200 -13.92 25.17 16.33
N ARG A 201 -13.78 24.34 15.30
CA ARG A 201 -13.38 24.80 13.95
C ARG A 201 -14.39 25.79 13.36
N GLU A 202 -15.68 25.44 13.39
CA GLU A 202 -16.77 26.31 12.94
C GLU A 202 -16.77 27.67 13.67
N LEU A 203 -16.53 27.64 14.99
CA LEU A 203 -16.63 28.82 15.84
C LEU A 203 -15.39 29.73 15.77
N VAL A 204 -14.18 29.14 15.79
CA VAL A 204 -12.90 29.84 15.95
C VAL A 204 -12.20 30.07 14.61
N LEU A 205 -12.21 29.10 13.70
CA LEU A 205 -11.47 29.17 12.43
C LEU A 205 -12.31 29.68 11.27
N GLU A 206 -13.65 29.72 11.41
CA GLU A 206 -14.59 30.04 10.32
C GLU A 206 -14.42 29.16 9.08
N ASP A 207 -13.87 27.96 9.24
CA ASP A 207 -13.56 27.03 8.16
C ASP A 207 -14.04 25.60 8.46
N ASP A 208 -14.53 24.94 7.42
CA ASP A 208 -15.02 23.56 7.45
C ASP A 208 -13.95 22.55 7.01
N SER A 209 -12.79 23.02 6.52
CA SER A 209 -11.70 22.17 5.98
C SER A 209 -11.24 21.11 6.98
N ASP A 210 -11.16 19.85 6.52
CA ASP A 210 -10.75 18.71 7.34
C ASP A 210 -9.24 18.79 7.62
N LEU A 211 -8.88 19.00 8.89
CA LEU A 211 -7.49 19.04 9.36
C LEU A 211 -6.72 17.77 8.93
N TRP A 212 -7.42 16.63 8.82
CA TRP A 212 -6.81 15.41 8.31
C TRP A 212 -6.29 15.56 6.88
N ASP A 213 -7.04 16.23 5.99
CA ASP A 213 -6.64 16.43 4.60
C ASP A 213 -5.41 17.32 4.48
N GLU A 214 -5.34 18.36 5.31
CA GLU A 214 -4.23 19.31 5.29
C GLU A 214 -2.94 18.71 5.89
N ILE A 215 -3.06 17.93 6.95
CA ILE A 215 -1.89 17.44 7.71
C ILE A 215 -1.41 16.07 7.24
N PHE A 216 -2.32 15.12 7.08
CA PHE A 216 -1.98 13.71 7.05
C PHE A 216 -2.24 13.06 5.70
N GLU A 217 -3.31 13.41 4.99
CA GLU A 217 -3.73 12.66 3.80
C GLU A 217 -2.62 12.57 2.73
N GLY A 218 -1.97 13.69 2.41
CA GLY A 218 -0.85 13.71 1.46
C GLY A 218 0.34 12.87 1.92
N ALA A 219 0.67 12.91 3.22
CA ALA A 219 1.81 12.18 3.77
C ALA A 219 1.54 10.67 3.87
N PHE A 220 0.32 10.26 4.24
CA PHE A 220 -0.10 8.85 4.28
C PHE A 220 -0.17 8.25 2.86
N LEU A 221 -0.71 9.01 1.89
CA LEU A 221 -0.69 8.62 0.47
C LEU A 221 0.74 8.47 -0.06
N GLY A 222 1.61 9.44 0.23
CA GLY A 222 3.03 9.39 -0.13
C GLY A 222 3.73 8.18 0.48
N ARG A 223 3.44 7.87 1.75
CA ARG A 223 4.03 6.72 2.42
C ARG A 223 3.56 5.40 1.83
N MET A 224 2.27 5.24 1.52
CA MET A 224 1.77 4.03 0.87
C MET A 224 2.45 3.78 -0.48
N LYS A 225 2.69 4.83 -1.27
CA LYS A 225 3.47 4.73 -2.52
C LYS A 225 4.91 4.25 -2.27
N ALA A 226 5.57 4.80 -1.25
CA ALA A 226 6.91 4.36 -0.88
C ALA A 226 6.96 2.89 -0.40
N ILE A 227 5.93 2.42 0.30
CA ILE A 227 5.79 1.01 0.70
C ILE A 227 5.64 0.13 -0.55
N ILE A 228 4.77 0.51 -1.50
CA ILE A 228 4.62 -0.21 -2.77
C ILE A 228 5.95 -0.30 -3.51
N ASP A 229 6.70 0.80 -3.62
CA ASP A 229 8.01 0.84 -4.27
C ASP A 229 9.02 -0.09 -3.59
N LEU A 230 9.05 -0.08 -2.26
CA LEU A 230 9.92 -0.96 -1.48
C LEU A 230 9.62 -2.43 -1.75
N ARG A 231 8.34 -2.82 -1.71
CA ARG A 231 7.92 -4.22 -1.91
C ARG A 231 8.19 -4.73 -3.32
N PHE A 232 7.96 -3.92 -4.36
CA PHE A 232 8.32 -4.32 -5.74
C PHE A 232 9.84 -4.36 -5.97
N ARG A 233 10.62 -3.53 -5.26
CA ARG A 233 12.09 -3.61 -5.26
C ARG A 233 12.59 -4.88 -4.58
N GLU A 234 11.99 -5.26 -3.46
CA GLU A 234 12.28 -6.53 -2.78
C GLU A 234 11.94 -7.73 -3.67
N LEU A 235 10.82 -7.68 -4.40
CA LEU A 235 10.44 -8.72 -5.36
C LEU A 235 11.51 -8.91 -6.44
N THR A 236 11.91 -7.82 -7.11
CA THR A 236 12.94 -7.87 -8.17
C THR A 236 14.30 -8.32 -7.65
N GLY A 237 14.65 -7.98 -6.40
CA GLY A 237 15.86 -8.49 -5.75
C GLY A 237 15.79 -9.97 -5.35
N THR A 238 14.61 -10.46 -4.96
CA THR A 238 14.41 -11.87 -4.55
C THR A 238 14.35 -12.81 -5.75
N VAL A 239 13.80 -12.34 -6.87
CA VAL A 239 13.65 -13.11 -8.11
C VAL A 239 14.88 -12.91 -8.99
N ASP A 240 16.00 -13.49 -8.56
CA ASP A 240 17.22 -13.53 -9.37
C ASP A 240 17.14 -14.66 -10.41
N VAL A 241 16.48 -14.34 -11.53
CA VAL A 241 16.29 -15.26 -12.63
C VAL A 241 17.63 -15.64 -13.28
N VAL A 242 18.58 -14.70 -13.36
CA VAL A 242 19.87 -14.92 -14.01
C VAL A 242 20.70 -15.95 -13.24
N ASN A 243 20.82 -15.77 -11.92
CA ASN A 243 21.54 -16.74 -11.07
C ASN A 243 20.82 -18.09 -10.98
N THR A 244 19.48 -18.10 -11.05
CA THR A 244 18.74 -19.37 -11.09
C THR A 244 19.00 -20.12 -12.40
N ILE A 245 19.00 -19.43 -13.54
CA ILE A 245 19.28 -20.02 -14.85
C ILE A 245 20.73 -20.52 -14.93
N SER A 246 21.69 -19.82 -14.32
CA SER A 246 23.07 -20.32 -14.24
C SER A 246 23.21 -21.51 -13.29
N ALA A 247 22.53 -21.55 -12.15
CA ALA A 247 22.58 -22.69 -11.23
C ALA A 247 21.95 -23.97 -11.83
N VAL A 248 20.94 -23.80 -12.69
CA VAL A 248 20.37 -24.90 -13.48
C VAL A 248 21.47 -25.57 -14.34
N VAL A 249 22.45 -24.81 -14.86
CA VAL A 249 23.60 -25.34 -15.62
C VAL A 249 24.46 -26.28 -14.81
N ASP A 250 24.76 -25.94 -13.55
CA ASP A 250 25.68 -26.73 -12.71
C ASP A 250 25.18 -28.16 -12.49
N SER A 251 23.85 -28.36 -12.52
CA SER A 251 23.21 -29.68 -12.44
C SER A 251 23.33 -30.53 -13.72
N PHE A 252 23.68 -29.92 -14.85
CA PHE A 252 23.73 -30.56 -16.18
C PHE A 252 25.15 -30.80 -16.71
N THR A 253 26.18 -30.53 -15.91
CA THR A 253 27.58 -30.36 -16.35
C THR A 253 28.37 -31.60 -16.79
N THR A 254 27.79 -32.79 -17.00
CA THR A 254 28.66 -33.99 -17.19
C THR A 254 28.46 -34.91 -18.39
N GLN A 255 27.51 -34.72 -19.33
CA GLN A 255 27.56 -35.53 -20.56
C GLN A 255 26.68 -35.02 -21.71
N ASN A 256 27.27 -34.88 -22.91
CA ASN A 256 26.61 -34.65 -24.20
C ASN A 256 25.84 -35.90 -24.69
N ASP A 257 25.04 -36.52 -23.83
CA ASP A 257 24.39 -37.79 -24.16
C ASP A 257 22.91 -37.54 -24.48
N VAL A 258 22.62 -37.18 -25.73
CA VAL A 258 21.25 -36.99 -26.28
C VAL A 258 20.37 -38.21 -25.98
N GLN A 259 20.97 -39.39 -25.93
CA GLN A 259 20.28 -40.62 -25.59
C GLN A 259 19.82 -40.66 -24.11
N ARG A 260 20.59 -40.12 -23.16
CA ARG A 260 20.13 -39.94 -21.77
C ARG A 260 19.06 -38.87 -21.65
N TYR A 261 19.13 -37.83 -22.48
CA TYR A 261 18.12 -36.78 -22.51
C TYR A 261 16.73 -37.33 -22.86
N LEU A 262 16.66 -38.18 -23.89
CA LEU A 262 15.42 -38.83 -24.34
C LEU A 262 14.88 -39.89 -23.36
N ILE A 263 15.74 -40.47 -22.51
CA ILE A 263 15.37 -41.57 -21.57
C ILE A 263 15.08 -41.02 -20.15
N ARG A 264 15.13 -39.70 -19.93
CA ARG A 264 15.01 -39.09 -18.60
C ARG A 264 13.60 -39.26 -17.99
N PRO A 265 13.46 -39.73 -16.74
CA PRO A 265 12.16 -39.83 -16.05
C PRO A 265 11.48 -38.48 -15.82
N TYR A 266 10.14 -38.47 -15.92
CA TYR A 266 9.26 -37.29 -15.75
C TYR A 266 9.45 -36.50 -14.44
N ALA A 267 9.88 -37.15 -13.35
CA ALA A 267 9.94 -36.54 -12.03
C ALA A 267 10.98 -35.40 -11.89
N ALA A 268 11.84 -35.20 -12.89
CA ALA A 268 12.85 -34.15 -12.93
C ALA A 268 12.62 -33.13 -14.08
N GLY A 269 11.37 -32.99 -14.55
CA GLY A 269 11.02 -32.07 -15.63
C GLY A 269 11.50 -32.51 -17.03
N GLY A 270 11.64 -33.82 -17.26
CA GLY A 270 12.09 -34.43 -18.52
C GLY A 270 11.04 -34.47 -19.64
N VAL A 271 11.49 -34.86 -20.83
CA VAL A 271 10.76 -34.84 -22.10
C VAL A 271 9.64 -35.91 -22.18
N TRP A 272 8.56 -35.55 -22.87
CA TRP A 272 7.25 -36.20 -22.98
C TRP A 272 7.17 -37.59 -23.65
N PHE A 273 8.28 -38.31 -23.88
CA PHE A 273 8.27 -39.44 -24.84
C PHE A 273 8.40 -40.87 -24.27
N LEU A 274 8.35 -41.11 -22.96
CA LEU A 274 8.30 -42.49 -22.45
C LEU A 274 7.25 -42.68 -21.37
N GLU A 275 6.03 -43.05 -21.79
CA GLU A 275 5.09 -43.72 -20.91
C GLU A 275 5.80 -44.98 -20.37
N SER A 276 6.25 -44.91 -19.13
CA SER A 276 6.92 -46.03 -18.48
C SER A 276 5.89 -47.15 -18.35
N ASN A 277 5.93 -48.11 -19.28
CA ASN A 277 5.31 -49.42 -19.16
C ASN A 277 6.00 -50.24 -18.04
N ALA A 278 6.07 -49.66 -16.84
CA ALA A 278 6.33 -50.40 -15.63
C ALA A 278 5.02 -51.13 -15.30
N LYS A 279 4.93 -52.37 -15.77
CA LYS A 279 3.92 -53.34 -15.35
C LYS A 279 3.75 -53.24 -13.82
N LYS A 280 2.67 -52.60 -13.36
CA LYS A 280 2.20 -52.74 -11.98
C LYS A 280 1.61 -54.14 -11.83
N THR A 281 2.45 -55.11 -11.55
CA THR A 281 2.03 -56.31 -10.81
C THR A 281 1.69 -55.89 -9.39
N GLY A 282 0.41 -55.90 -9.02
CA GLY A 282 0.02 -55.70 -7.63
C GLY A 282 -1.44 -55.29 -7.42
N VAL A 283 -2.33 -56.28 -7.47
CA VAL A 283 -3.58 -56.45 -6.71
C VAL A 283 -4.49 -55.22 -6.49
N SER A 284 -5.67 -55.33 -7.08
CA SER A 284 -6.90 -54.56 -6.88
C SER A 284 -7.17 -54.06 -5.45
N SER A 285 -7.45 -52.76 -5.31
CA SER A 285 -8.29 -52.25 -4.22
C SER A 285 -8.95 -50.91 -4.61
N GLY A 286 -10.28 -50.92 -4.68
CA GLY A 286 -11.17 -49.79 -4.39
C GLY A 286 -11.11 -48.54 -5.29
N PHE A 287 -11.93 -48.51 -6.34
CA PHE A 287 -12.33 -47.27 -7.00
C PHE A 287 -13.07 -46.34 -6.01
N LYS A 288 -12.41 -45.24 -5.62
CA LYS A 288 -13.06 -43.98 -5.24
C LYS A 288 -12.57 -42.92 -6.22
N VAL A 289 -13.43 -42.54 -7.14
CA VAL A 289 -13.19 -41.47 -8.13
C VAL A 289 -13.44 -40.12 -7.46
N HIS A 290 -12.36 -39.41 -7.08
CA HIS A 290 -12.09 -37.96 -7.26
C HIS A 290 -10.84 -37.53 -6.42
N PRO A 291 -10.04 -36.52 -6.82
CA PRO A 291 -10.31 -35.55 -7.88
C PRO A 291 -9.23 -35.41 -8.96
N GLU A 292 -9.67 -35.36 -10.22
CA GLU A 292 -8.86 -35.05 -11.41
C GLU A 292 -8.08 -33.72 -11.28
N GLU A 293 -8.55 -32.77 -10.46
CA GLU A 293 -7.84 -31.51 -10.18
C GLU A 293 -6.50 -31.71 -9.44
N SER A 294 -6.43 -32.71 -8.55
CA SER A 294 -5.20 -33.04 -7.80
C SER A 294 -4.16 -33.67 -8.70
N GLU A 295 -4.59 -34.52 -9.63
CA GLU A 295 -3.73 -35.15 -10.63
C GLU A 295 -3.24 -34.12 -11.65
N PHE A 296 -4.10 -33.20 -12.10
CA PHE A 296 -3.72 -32.12 -13.02
C PHE A 296 -2.72 -31.14 -12.39
N GLN A 297 -2.94 -30.73 -11.14
CA GLN A 297 -1.99 -29.86 -10.42
C GLN A 297 -0.66 -30.57 -10.17
N SER A 298 -0.69 -31.87 -9.88
CA SER A 298 0.52 -32.70 -9.74
C SER A 298 1.31 -32.77 -11.06
N CYS A 299 0.62 -32.98 -12.19
CA CYS A 299 1.23 -32.97 -13.53
C CYS A 299 1.81 -31.60 -13.90
N LEU A 300 1.11 -30.51 -13.59
CA LEU A 300 1.61 -29.14 -13.80
C LEU A 300 2.83 -28.84 -12.94
N ASN A 301 2.82 -29.23 -11.67
CA ASN A 301 3.97 -29.04 -10.78
C ASN A 301 5.18 -29.87 -11.24
N ALA A 302 4.95 -31.08 -11.75
CA ALA A 302 6.00 -31.90 -12.36
C ALA A 302 6.54 -31.29 -13.66
N TYR A 303 5.68 -30.66 -14.47
CA TYR A 303 6.06 -29.95 -15.69
C TYR A 303 6.91 -28.71 -15.40
N PHE A 304 6.49 -27.88 -14.45
CA PHE A 304 7.24 -26.69 -14.05
C PHE A 304 8.56 -27.03 -13.38
N GLY A 305 8.57 -28.05 -12.52
CA GLY A 305 9.68 -28.31 -11.63
C GLY A 305 9.71 -27.34 -10.43
N PRO A 306 10.58 -27.62 -9.45
CA PRO A 306 10.59 -26.91 -8.19
C PRO A 306 11.05 -25.45 -8.33
N GLU A 307 12.02 -25.16 -9.20
CA GLU A 307 12.57 -23.82 -9.37
C GLU A 307 11.59 -22.86 -10.06
N VAL A 308 10.92 -23.31 -11.13
CA VAL A 308 9.89 -22.52 -11.82
C VAL A 308 8.70 -22.28 -10.91
N SER A 309 8.25 -23.31 -10.18
CA SER A 309 7.16 -23.19 -9.21
C SER A 309 7.53 -22.19 -8.10
N ARG A 310 8.76 -22.26 -7.57
CA ARG A 310 9.27 -21.33 -6.56
C ARG A 310 9.25 -19.88 -7.05
N ILE A 311 9.73 -19.61 -8.27
CA ILE A 311 9.74 -18.24 -8.82
C ILE A 311 8.30 -17.74 -9.04
N ARG A 312 7.44 -18.56 -9.65
CA ARG A 312 6.01 -18.25 -9.84
C ARG A 312 5.35 -17.90 -8.51
N ASP A 313 5.51 -18.76 -7.51
CA ASP A 313 4.87 -18.59 -6.21
C ASP A 313 5.42 -17.37 -5.47
N ALA A 314 6.73 -17.09 -5.56
CA ALA A 314 7.32 -15.89 -4.98
C ALA A 314 6.74 -14.60 -5.58
N VAL A 315 6.59 -14.55 -6.90
CA VAL A 315 5.98 -13.41 -7.60
C VAL A 315 4.50 -13.27 -7.24
N ASP A 316 3.75 -14.37 -7.24
CA ASP A 316 2.31 -14.35 -6.98
C ASP A 316 2.00 -13.98 -5.52
N VAL A 317 2.73 -14.55 -4.55
CA VAL A 317 2.60 -14.22 -3.12
C VAL A 317 3.01 -12.77 -2.85
N SER A 318 4.05 -12.27 -3.51
CA SER A 318 4.44 -10.86 -3.37
C SER A 318 3.34 -9.93 -3.88
N CYS A 319 2.81 -10.17 -5.08
CA CYS A 319 1.69 -9.41 -5.65
C CYS A 319 0.45 -9.46 -4.74
N GLN A 320 0.11 -10.65 -4.22
CA GLN A 320 -0.96 -10.82 -3.25
C GLN A 320 -0.74 -9.97 -2.00
N SER A 321 0.46 -10.04 -1.40
CA SER A 321 0.77 -9.31 -0.17
C SER A 321 0.69 -7.80 -0.35
N ILE A 322 1.15 -7.27 -1.50
CA ILE A 322 1.09 -5.84 -1.82
C ILE A 322 -0.37 -5.40 -1.99
N LEU A 323 -1.17 -6.22 -2.66
CA LEU A 323 -2.59 -5.92 -2.87
C LEU A 323 -3.37 -5.95 -1.55
N GLU A 324 -3.16 -6.97 -0.71
CA GLU A 324 -3.80 -7.07 0.61
C GLU A 324 -3.41 -5.89 1.50
N ASP A 325 -2.13 -5.51 1.51
CA ASP A 325 -1.64 -4.38 2.29
C ASP A 325 -2.25 -3.05 1.82
N LEU A 326 -2.37 -2.84 0.51
CA LEU A 326 -3.11 -1.69 -0.04
C LEU A 326 -4.59 -1.71 0.33
N LEU A 327 -5.25 -2.86 0.21
CA LEU A 327 -6.67 -2.98 0.54
C LEU A 327 -6.94 -2.69 2.01
N SER A 328 -6.03 -3.10 2.90
CA SER A 328 -6.12 -2.75 4.33
C SER A 328 -6.05 -1.24 4.57
N PHE A 329 -5.17 -0.53 3.87
CA PHE A 329 -5.06 0.92 3.92
C PHE A 329 -6.29 1.65 3.34
N LEU A 330 -6.97 1.02 2.38
CA LEU A 330 -8.21 1.53 1.78
C LEU A 330 -9.43 1.30 2.67
N GLU A 331 -9.35 0.60 3.80
CA GLU A 331 -10.43 0.50 4.81
C GLU A 331 -10.61 1.80 5.60
N SER A 332 -10.71 2.91 4.87
CA SER A 332 -10.79 4.29 5.35
C SER A 332 -12.03 4.97 4.75
N PRO A 333 -12.59 6.00 5.40
CA PRO A 333 -13.66 6.83 4.81
C PRO A 333 -13.24 7.48 3.48
N LYS A 334 -11.93 7.61 3.20
CA LYS A 334 -11.40 8.24 1.97
C LYS A 334 -11.01 7.24 0.88
N ALA A 335 -11.44 5.98 1.00
CA ALA A 335 -11.16 4.89 0.07
C ALA A 335 -11.29 5.30 -1.41
N SER A 336 -12.40 5.95 -1.78
CA SER A 336 -12.68 6.35 -3.16
C SER A 336 -11.71 7.39 -3.72
N GLN A 337 -11.23 8.31 -2.89
CA GLN A 337 -10.28 9.33 -3.32
C GLN A 337 -8.88 8.71 -3.43
N ARG A 338 -8.45 7.97 -2.41
CA ARG A 338 -7.17 7.25 -2.40
C ARG A 338 -7.03 6.27 -3.56
N LEU A 339 -8.11 5.55 -3.87
CA LEU A 339 -8.12 4.57 -4.96
C LEU A 339 -7.84 5.22 -6.33
N LYS A 340 -8.32 6.46 -6.58
CA LYS A 340 -8.05 7.16 -7.85
C LYS A 340 -6.56 7.41 -8.06
N ASP A 341 -5.81 7.65 -6.99
CA ASP A 341 -4.39 7.97 -7.05
C ASP A 341 -3.51 6.72 -6.92
N LEU A 342 -3.91 5.76 -6.08
CA LEU A 342 -3.12 4.56 -5.79
C LEU A 342 -3.35 3.43 -6.78
N ALA A 343 -4.54 3.32 -7.37
CA ALA A 343 -4.80 2.26 -8.34
C ALA A 343 -3.90 2.34 -9.59
N PRO A 344 -3.81 3.48 -10.30
CA PRO A 344 -2.91 3.58 -11.45
C PRO A 344 -1.43 3.47 -11.03
N TYR A 345 -1.09 3.92 -9.81
CA TYR A 345 0.27 3.79 -9.30
C TYR A 345 0.67 2.32 -9.08
N LEU A 346 -0.21 1.54 -8.44
CA LEU A 346 0.02 0.10 -8.23
C LEU A 346 0.14 -0.65 -9.56
N GLN A 347 -0.76 -0.36 -10.51
CA GLN A 347 -0.77 -0.98 -11.83
C GLN A 347 0.53 -0.69 -12.58
N SER A 348 0.92 0.58 -12.65
CA SER A 348 2.18 1.00 -13.29
C SER A 348 3.39 0.32 -12.66
N LYS A 349 3.46 0.23 -11.32
CA LYS A 349 4.58 -0.41 -10.62
C LYS A 349 4.61 -1.92 -10.80
N CYS A 350 3.45 -2.57 -10.82
CA CYS A 350 3.33 -3.99 -11.15
C CYS A 350 3.83 -4.26 -12.57
N TYR A 351 3.38 -3.46 -13.55
CA TYR A 351 3.81 -3.57 -14.93
C TYR A 351 5.33 -3.35 -15.07
N GLU A 352 5.89 -2.30 -14.46
CA GLU A 352 7.33 -2.01 -14.49
C GLU A 352 8.16 -3.16 -13.89
N SER A 353 7.72 -3.70 -12.74
CA SER A 353 8.40 -4.79 -12.05
C SER A 353 8.40 -6.08 -12.89
N VAL A 354 7.24 -6.49 -13.40
CA VAL A 354 7.13 -7.70 -14.23
C VAL A 354 7.87 -7.51 -15.56
N SER A 355 7.78 -6.33 -16.18
CA SER A 355 8.51 -6.03 -17.41
C SER A 355 10.03 -6.11 -17.22
N THR A 356 10.55 -5.69 -16.07
CA THR A 356 11.97 -5.84 -15.73
C THR A 356 12.39 -7.32 -15.70
N ILE A 357 11.56 -8.19 -15.10
CA ILE A 357 11.78 -9.65 -15.10
C ILE A 357 11.75 -10.20 -16.53
N LEU A 358 10.80 -9.76 -17.36
CA LEU A 358 10.69 -10.19 -18.76
C LEU A 358 11.87 -9.73 -19.60
N MET A 359 12.37 -8.50 -19.41
CA MET A 359 13.56 -8.00 -20.10
C MET A 359 14.82 -8.80 -19.74
N ALA A 360 14.96 -9.20 -18.47
CA ALA A 360 16.04 -10.09 -18.04
C ALA A 360 15.94 -11.46 -18.73
N LEU A 361 14.73 -12.05 -18.78
CA LEU A 361 14.48 -13.31 -19.49
C LEU A 361 14.73 -13.22 -20.99
N GLN A 362 14.34 -12.11 -21.61
CA GLN A 362 14.60 -11.85 -23.03
C GLN A 362 16.09 -11.75 -23.32
N THR A 363 16.84 -11.02 -22.49
CA THR A 363 18.30 -10.86 -22.65
C THR A 363 19.02 -12.21 -22.54
N GLU A 364 18.62 -13.05 -21.59
CA GLU A 364 19.18 -14.41 -21.48
C GLU A 364 18.77 -15.27 -22.69
N LEU A 365 17.51 -15.18 -23.15
CA LEU A 365 17.07 -15.92 -24.34
C LEU A 365 17.85 -15.50 -25.61
N ASP A 366 18.07 -14.21 -25.81
CA ASP A 366 18.86 -13.69 -26.93
C ASP A 366 20.33 -14.17 -26.86
N SER A 367 20.89 -14.26 -25.65
CA SER A 367 22.21 -14.87 -25.41
C SER A 367 22.26 -16.36 -25.81
N LEU A 368 21.21 -17.14 -25.49
CA LEU A 368 21.11 -18.55 -25.87
C LEU A 368 21.04 -18.75 -27.38
N TYR A 369 20.25 -17.93 -28.08
CA TYR A 369 20.18 -17.94 -29.54
C TYR A 369 21.55 -17.60 -30.17
N GLY A 370 22.23 -16.57 -29.67
CA GLY A 370 23.57 -16.21 -30.13
C GLY A 370 24.62 -17.31 -29.88
N SER A 371 24.51 -18.05 -28.77
CA SER A 371 25.39 -19.19 -28.48
C SER A 371 25.16 -20.36 -29.44
N MET A 372 23.90 -20.62 -29.82
CA MET A 372 23.53 -21.69 -30.75
C MET A 372 23.99 -21.39 -32.19
N GLU A 373 23.85 -20.16 -32.66
CA GLU A 373 24.26 -19.74 -34.01
C GLU A 373 25.79 -19.71 -34.19
N ASN A 374 26.53 -19.31 -33.15
CA ASN A 374 27.99 -19.16 -33.22
C ASN A 374 28.77 -20.47 -33.03
N GLY A 375 28.08 -21.60 -32.76
CA GLY A 375 28.73 -22.91 -32.60
C GLY A 375 29.80 -22.95 -31.50
N ASN A 376 29.63 -22.14 -30.45
CA ASN A 376 30.61 -22.04 -29.37
C ASN A 376 30.74 -23.39 -28.66
N LYS A 377 31.93 -24.01 -28.76
CA LYS A 377 32.23 -25.36 -28.24
C LYS A 377 32.32 -25.45 -26.70
N GLU A 378 32.16 -24.34 -25.98
CA GLU A 378 32.34 -24.29 -24.52
C GLU A 378 31.09 -24.71 -23.74
N VAL A 379 29.89 -24.55 -24.30
CA VAL A 379 28.63 -24.94 -23.62
C VAL A 379 27.92 -26.02 -24.44
N PRO A 380 27.59 -27.19 -23.84
CA PRO A 380 26.77 -28.20 -24.49
C PRO A 380 25.45 -27.65 -25.05
N THR A 381 25.10 -28.04 -26.28
CA THR A 381 23.81 -27.67 -26.91
C THR A 381 22.62 -28.11 -26.06
N THR A 382 22.72 -29.25 -25.37
CA THR A 382 21.71 -29.76 -24.42
C THR A 382 21.47 -28.81 -23.24
N VAL A 383 22.52 -28.16 -22.73
CA VAL A 383 22.41 -27.17 -21.63
C VAL A 383 21.72 -25.90 -22.13
N THR A 384 22.03 -25.46 -23.35
CA THR A 384 21.39 -24.29 -23.98
C THR A 384 19.88 -24.51 -24.15
N VAL A 385 19.50 -25.71 -24.58
CA VAL A 385 18.10 -26.12 -24.77
C VAL A 385 17.36 -26.26 -23.44
N GLU A 386 17.99 -26.82 -22.40
CA GLU A 386 17.35 -26.90 -21.08
C GLU A 386 17.13 -25.51 -20.46
N LYS A 387 18.06 -24.58 -20.64
CA LYS A 387 17.85 -23.18 -20.25
C LYS A 387 16.68 -22.53 -21.00
N SER A 388 16.56 -22.76 -22.32
CA SER A 388 15.45 -22.21 -23.09
C SER A 388 14.11 -22.82 -22.66
N LEU A 389 14.07 -24.12 -22.38
CA LEU A 389 12.88 -24.79 -21.82
C LEU A 389 12.51 -24.25 -20.45
N PHE A 390 13.48 -24.01 -19.57
CA PHE A 390 13.23 -23.39 -18.27
C PHE A 390 12.56 -22.02 -18.43
N ILE A 391 13.11 -21.16 -19.29
CA ILE A 391 12.54 -19.84 -19.61
C ILE A 391 11.11 -19.99 -20.16
N GLY A 392 10.89 -20.91 -21.11
CA GLY A 392 9.57 -21.16 -21.70
C GLY A 392 8.54 -21.63 -20.66
N ARG A 393 8.94 -22.51 -19.73
CA ARG A 393 8.07 -23.00 -18.64
C ARG A 393 7.72 -21.89 -17.66
N LEU A 394 8.69 -21.04 -17.33
CA LEU A 394 8.47 -19.90 -16.45
C LEU A 394 7.54 -18.86 -17.06
N LEU A 395 7.74 -18.52 -18.34
CA LEU A 395 6.85 -17.61 -19.07
C LEU A 395 5.42 -18.18 -19.17
N PHE A 396 5.29 -19.48 -19.46
CA PHE A 396 4.00 -20.17 -19.46
C PHE A 396 3.33 -20.15 -18.07
N ALA A 397 4.11 -20.32 -17.01
CA ALA A 397 3.63 -20.24 -15.63
C ALA A 397 3.12 -18.84 -15.27
N PHE A 398 3.83 -17.78 -15.67
CA PHE A 398 3.36 -16.40 -15.46
C PHE A 398 2.07 -16.10 -16.23
N GLN A 399 1.98 -16.56 -17.48
CA GLN A 399 0.81 -16.28 -18.32
C GLN A 399 -0.47 -16.99 -17.83
N ASN A 400 -0.36 -18.27 -17.44
CA ASN A 400 -1.54 -19.12 -17.23
C ASN A 400 -1.78 -19.49 -15.76
N HIS A 401 -0.78 -19.33 -14.89
CA HIS A 401 -0.83 -19.82 -13.52
C HIS A 401 -0.48 -18.77 -12.45
N SER A 402 -0.19 -17.51 -12.81
CA SER A 402 -0.23 -16.40 -11.86
C SER A 402 -1.64 -15.84 -11.78
N LYS A 403 -2.15 -15.69 -10.55
CA LYS A 403 -3.49 -15.15 -10.28
C LYS A 403 -3.44 -13.65 -10.02
N HIS A 404 -2.40 -13.17 -9.36
CA HIS A 404 -2.36 -11.82 -8.81
C HIS A 404 -1.80 -10.78 -9.78
N ILE A 405 -0.94 -11.16 -10.74
CA ILE A 405 -0.50 -10.28 -11.83
C ILE A 405 -1.70 -9.81 -12.68
N PRO A 406 -2.52 -10.70 -13.28
CA PRO A 406 -3.67 -10.27 -14.07
C PRO A 406 -4.76 -9.61 -13.22
N LEU A 407 -4.83 -9.90 -11.92
CA LEU A 407 -5.76 -9.25 -10.99
C LEU A 407 -5.40 -7.79 -10.75
N ILE A 408 -4.12 -7.49 -10.46
CA ILE A 408 -3.63 -6.12 -10.20
C ILE A 408 -3.73 -5.28 -11.46
N LEU A 409 -3.21 -5.80 -12.58
CA LEU A 409 -3.23 -5.11 -13.87
C LEU A 409 -4.64 -5.04 -14.47
N GLY A 410 -5.59 -5.84 -13.99
CA GLY A 410 -6.99 -5.79 -14.39
C GLY A 410 -7.78 -4.65 -13.74
N SER A 411 -9.11 -4.71 -13.85
CA SER A 411 -9.99 -3.70 -13.24
C SER A 411 -9.94 -3.76 -11.71
N PRO A 412 -9.74 -2.62 -11.00
CA PRO A 412 -9.74 -2.59 -9.54
C PRO A 412 -11.00 -3.17 -8.88
N ARG A 413 -12.13 -3.20 -9.60
CA ARG A 413 -13.38 -3.84 -9.15
C ARG A 413 -13.21 -5.26 -8.65
N PHE A 414 -12.23 -5.99 -9.19
CA PHE A 414 -12.01 -7.39 -8.86
C PHE A 414 -11.05 -7.61 -7.70
N TRP A 415 -10.37 -6.57 -7.19
CA TRP A 415 -9.33 -6.72 -6.15
C TRP A 415 -9.84 -7.32 -4.84
N ALA A 416 -11.07 -6.99 -4.42
CA ALA A 416 -11.70 -7.58 -3.23
C ALA A 416 -12.28 -8.99 -3.46
N SER A 417 -12.48 -9.35 -4.72
CA SER A 417 -12.96 -10.66 -5.14
C SER A 417 -11.72 -11.51 -5.43
N GLY A 418 -11.16 -12.17 -4.42
CA GLY A 418 -10.08 -13.16 -4.57
C GLY A 418 -10.40 -14.36 -5.50
N ASN A 419 -11.54 -14.31 -6.20
CA ASN A 419 -11.95 -15.25 -7.23
C ASN A 419 -11.55 -14.70 -8.61
N ALA A 420 -10.32 -15.00 -9.04
CA ALA A 420 -9.82 -14.73 -10.39
C ALA A 420 -10.49 -15.57 -11.50
N SER A 421 -11.63 -16.24 -11.25
CA SER A 421 -12.28 -17.12 -12.24
C SER A 421 -13.10 -16.38 -13.30
N THR A 422 -13.24 -15.04 -13.21
CA THR A 422 -14.07 -14.24 -14.13
C THR A 422 -13.31 -13.27 -15.03
N VAL A 423 -12.00 -13.06 -14.82
CA VAL A 423 -11.21 -12.13 -15.64
C VAL A 423 -10.64 -12.77 -16.92
N GLY A 424 -10.70 -14.11 -17.04
CA GLY A 424 -10.10 -14.87 -18.15
C GLY A 424 -11.03 -15.28 -19.32
N LYS A 425 -12.28 -14.81 -19.40
CA LYS A 425 -13.17 -15.16 -20.54
C LYS A 425 -13.37 -14.00 -21.50
N LEU A 426 -12.32 -13.65 -22.25
CA LEU A 426 -12.48 -13.05 -23.58
C LEU A 426 -12.57 -14.19 -24.61
N PRO A 427 -13.37 -14.06 -25.69
CA PRO A 427 -13.85 -15.19 -26.46
C PRO A 427 -12.71 -15.76 -27.32
N SER A 428 -12.32 -16.99 -27.05
CA SER A 428 -11.43 -17.76 -27.91
C SER A 428 -12.14 -18.05 -29.24
N LEU A 429 -11.84 -17.22 -30.23
CA LEU A 429 -12.20 -17.43 -31.62
C LEU A 429 -11.25 -18.47 -32.25
N VAL A 430 -11.32 -19.73 -31.83
CA VAL A 430 -10.80 -20.86 -32.64
C VAL A 430 -11.75 -22.05 -32.49
N LYS A 431 -12.72 -22.10 -33.41
CA LYS A 431 -13.54 -23.27 -33.70
C LYS A 431 -12.67 -24.37 -34.33
N HIS A 432 -12.59 -25.54 -33.70
CA HIS A 432 -12.53 -26.89 -34.29
C HIS A 432 -12.85 -27.84 -33.12
N SER A 433 -13.69 -28.88 -33.16
CA SER A 433 -14.48 -29.57 -34.17
C SER A 433 -15.57 -30.37 -33.44
N ARG A 434 -16.68 -30.64 -34.13
CA ARG A 434 -17.91 -31.31 -33.67
C ARG A 434 -17.68 -32.67 -33.01
N PHE A 435 -18.39 -32.95 -31.92
CA PHE A 435 -19.26 -34.14 -31.79
C PHE A 435 -20.34 -33.87 -30.72
N GLY A 436 -21.60 -34.10 -31.08
CA GLY A 436 -22.76 -33.67 -30.31
C GLY A 436 -23.26 -34.67 -29.27
N SER A 437 -24.03 -34.16 -28.31
CA SER A 437 -25.29 -34.75 -27.85
C SER A 437 -26.11 -33.66 -27.15
N ASP A 438 -27.36 -33.56 -27.56
CA ASP A 438 -28.33 -32.54 -27.18
C ASP A 438 -28.91 -32.74 -25.76
N SER A 439 -29.55 -31.66 -25.30
CA SER A 439 -30.55 -31.54 -24.22
C SER A 439 -29.99 -31.34 -22.79
N SER A 440 -30.56 -30.50 -21.93
CA SER A 440 -31.83 -29.77 -21.93
C SER A 440 -31.72 -28.53 -21.04
N VAL A 441 -32.49 -27.50 -21.40
CA VAL A 441 -32.80 -26.34 -20.56
C VAL A 441 -33.60 -26.81 -19.34
N CYS A 442 -33.20 -26.41 -18.14
CA CYS A 442 -34.14 -26.26 -17.03
C CYS A 442 -33.62 -25.26 -15.98
N ASP A 443 -34.31 -24.12 -15.91
CA ASP A 443 -34.28 -23.16 -14.81
C ASP A 443 -34.61 -23.84 -13.48
N SER A 444 -33.84 -23.56 -12.43
CA SER A 444 -34.36 -23.05 -11.14
C SER A 444 -33.28 -22.93 -10.05
N PRO A 445 -33.52 -22.10 -9.02
CA PRO A 445 -32.48 -21.42 -8.24
C PRO A 445 -32.24 -22.06 -6.86
N GLY A 446 -31.06 -21.79 -6.30
CA GLY A 446 -30.87 -21.76 -4.85
C GLY A 446 -30.24 -22.99 -4.21
N ARG A 447 -28.92 -22.90 -3.95
CA ARG A 447 -28.29 -23.09 -2.63
C ARG A 447 -26.78 -22.94 -2.78
N GLN A 448 -26.29 -21.69 -2.73
CA GLN A 448 -24.91 -21.45 -2.34
C GLN A 448 -24.84 -21.62 -0.82
N THR A 449 -24.18 -22.69 -0.39
CA THR A 449 -23.81 -22.91 1.01
C THR A 449 -22.76 -21.87 1.39
N ASN A 450 -23.21 -20.85 2.13
CA ASN A 450 -22.40 -19.87 2.81
C ASN A 450 -21.40 -20.56 3.76
N LEU A 451 -20.11 -20.42 3.47
CA LEU A 451 -19.07 -20.42 4.49
C LEU A 451 -18.50 -19.01 4.59
N GLY A 452 -18.87 -18.33 5.68
CA GLY A 452 -18.01 -17.30 6.29
C GLY A 452 -17.83 -15.95 5.58
N SER A 453 -18.78 -15.44 4.81
CA SER A 453 -18.72 -14.02 4.39
C SER A 453 -19.41 -13.15 5.45
N LYS A 454 -18.61 -12.55 6.32
CA LYS A 454 -19.02 -11.41 7.14
C LYS A 454 -19.44 -10.31 6.17
N ARG A 455 -20.75 -10.21 5.95
CA ARG A 455 -21.42 -9.17 5.14
C ARG A 455 -21.20 -7.82 5.85
N GLN A 456 -20.04 -7.23 5.68
CA GLN A 456 -19.74 -5.86 6.06
C GLN A 456 -19.66 -5.04 4.78
N ASN A 457 -20.52 -4.02 4.69
CA ASN A 457 -20.42 -2.97 3.68
C ASN A 457 -19.09 -2.22 3.92
N SER A 458 -17.97 -2.73 3.40
CA SER A 458 -16.67 -2.11 3.59
C SER A 458 -16.51 -0.95 2.61
N SER A 459 -15.92 0.16 3.09
CA SER A 459 -15.63 1.36 2.27
C SER A 459 -14.79 1.02 1.04
N VAL A 460 -13.91 0.03 1.16
CA VAL A 460 -13.12 -0.55 0.07
C VAL A 460 -14.03 -1.09 -1.03
N THR A 461 -14.99 -1.96 -0.67
CA THR A 461 -15.87 -2.59 -1.65
C THR A 461 -16.67 -1.54 -2.43
N ALA A 462 -17.18 -0.51 -1.74
CA ALA A 462 -17.88 0.60 -2.38
C ALA A 462 -16.98 1.42 -3.33
N ALA A 463 -15.74 1.72 -2.90
CA ALA A 463 -14.77 2.44 -3.73
C ALA A 463 -14.37 1.64 -4.98
N LEU A 464 -14.13 0.34 -4.82
CA LEU A 464 -13.79 -0.56 -5.93
C LEU A 464 -14.92 -0.64 -6.96
N PHE A 465 -16.19 -0.78 -6.53
CA PHE A 465 -17.33 -0.77 -7.45
C PHE A 465 -17.52 0.58 -8.17
N GLY A 466 -17.13 1.69 -7.52
CA GLY A 466 -17.14 3.03 -8.11
C GLY A 466 -16.01 3.29 -9.11
N ALA A 467 -14.98 2.43 -9.17
CA ALA A 467 -13.85 2.61 -10.08
C ALA A 467 -14.28 2.46 -11.56
N ARG A 468 -13.69 3.29 -12.43
CA ARG A 468 -13.97 3.32 -13.87
C ARG A 468 -13.37 2.09 -14.56
N GLU A 469 -14.11 1.53 -15.50
CA GLU A 469 -13.65 0.45 -16.38
C GLU A 469 -12.63 1.04 -17.38
N GLY A 470 -11.35 0.74 -17.16
CA GLY A 470 -10.31 0.89 -18.16
C GLY A 470 -9.92 -0.50 -18.65
N ALA A 471 -9.93 -0.73 -19.96
CA ALA A 471 -9.23 -1.87 -20.52
C ALA A 471 -7.74 -1.65 -20.26
N SER A 472 -7.08 -2.56 -19.56
CA SER A 472 -5.67 -2.42 -19.23
C SER A 472 -4.81 -2.79 -20.44
N HIS A 473 -4.50 -1.79 -21.26
CA HIS A 473 -3.54 -1.91 -22.36
C HIS A 473 -2.23 -2.56 -21.89
N GLU A 474 -1.78 -2.23 -20.67
CA GLU A 474 -0.59 -2.81 -20.03
C GLU A 474 -0.68 -4.33 -19.88
N LEU A 475 -1.85 -4.89 -19.53
CA LEU A 475 -2.03 -6.34 -19.39
C LEU A 475 -2.02 -7.04 -20.75
N GLU A 476 -2.63 -6.43 -21.77
CA GLU A 476 -2.63 -6.98 -23.12
C GLU A 476 -1.22 -6.98 -23.73
N GLU A 477 -0.48 -5.89 -23.56
CA GLU A 477 0.92 -5.76 -23.98
C GLU A 477 1.83 -6.74 -23.26
N LEU A 478 1.66 -6.90 -21.95
CA LEU A 478 2.40 -7.86 -21.15
C LEU A 478 2.13 -9.30 -21.61
N ASN A 479 0.86 -9.67 -21.81
CA ASN A 479 0.47 -11.00 -22.28
C ASN A 479 1.01 -11.30 -23.68
N LYS A 480 1.02 -10.31 -24.57
CA LYS A 480 1.62 -10.43 -25.90
C LYS A 480 3.12 -10.69 -25.79
N THR A 481 3.82 -9.91 -25.00
CA THR A 481 5.27 -10.04 -24.80
C THR A 481 5.63 -11.39 -24.17
N ILE A 482 4.89 -11.83 -23.15
CA ILE A 482 5.08 -13.15 -22.54
C ILE A 482 4.83 -14.25 -23.58
N GLY A 483 3.76 -14.16 -24.37
CA GLY A 483 3.44 -15.11 -25.42
C GLY A 483 4.53 -15.23 -26.49
N ASP A 484 5.01 -14.09 -26.99
CA ASP A 484 6.07 -14.03 -28.00
C ASP A 484 7.38 -14.64 -27.47
N LEU A 485 7.79 -14.29 -26.25
CA LEU A 485 8.99 -14.86 -25.62
C LEU A 485 8.84 -16.35 -25.32
N CYS A 486 7.65 -16.79 -24.91
CA CYS A 486 7.33 -18.19 -24.64
C CYS A 486 7.46 -19.04 -25.91
N ILE A 487 6.88 -18.57 -27.02
CA ILE A 487 6.99 -19.22 -28.33
C ILE A 487 8.45 -19.29 -28.77
N ARG A 488 9.21 -18.20 -28.65
CA ARG A 488 10.65 -18.20 -28.96
C ARG A 488 11.41 -19.22 -28.12
N ALA A 489 11.19 -19.25 -26.81
CA ALA A 489 11.87 -20.17 -25.91
C ALA A 489 11.63 -21.65 -26.27
N TYR A 490 10.40 -22.02 -26.61
CA TYR A 490 10.07 -23.38 -27.07
C TYR A 490 10.56 -23.68 -28.48
N ASN A 491 10.58 -22.71 -29.40
CA ASN A 491 11.07 -22.91 -30.76
C ASN A 491 12.53 -23.36 -30.77
N LEU A 492 13.36 -22.87 -29.85
CA LEU A 492 14.76 -23.32 -29.73
C LEU A 492 14.85 -24.82 -29.43
N TRP A 493 14.01 -25.32 -28.52
CA TRP A 493 13.91 -26.76 -28.23
C TRP A 493 13.37 -27.56 -29.43
N ILE A 494 12.33 -27.07 -30.10
CA ILE A 494 11.72 -27.74 -31.25
C ILE A 494 12.72 -27.89 -32.40
N LEU A 495 13.47 -26.83 -32.72
CA LEU A 495 14.46 -26.84 -33.79
C LEU A 495 15.57 -27.86 -33.48
N TRP A 496 16.16 -27.78 -32.29
CA TRP A 496 17.19 -28.73 -31.88
C TRP A 496 16.69 -30.18 -31.88
N MET A 497 15.52 -30.46 -31.29
CA MET A 497 14.93 -31.80 -31.27
C MET A 497 14.66 -32.33 -32.68
N SER A 498 14.19 -31.47 -33.60
CA SER A 498 13.90 -31.86 -34.98
C SER A 498 15.18 -32.24 -35.72
N ASP A 499 16.25 -31.46 -35.53
CA ASP A 499 17.56 -31.73 -36.14
C ASP A 499 18.18 -33.02 -35.59
N GLU A 500 18.13 -33.24 -34.27
CA GLU A 500 18.65 -34.47 -33.64
C GLU A 500 17.84 -35.71 -34.07
N LEU A 501 16.51 -35.63 -34.08
CA LEU A 501 15.66 -36.72 -34.55
C LEU A 501 15.89 -37.01 -36.03
N ALA A 502 16.05 -35.99 -36.87
CA ALA A 502 16.39 -36.16 -38.27
C ALA A 502 17.77 -36.81 -38.45
N ALA A 503 18.75 -36.45 -37.61
CA ALA A 503 20.08 -37.06 -37.61
C ALA A 503 20.02 -38.54 -37.18
N ILE A 504 19.30 -38.87 -36.10
CA ILE A 504 19.07 -40.24 -35.62
C ILE A 504 18.38 -41.06 -36.70
N VAL A 505 17.26 -40.58 -37.25
CA VAL A 505 16.53 -41.28 -38.31
C VAL A 505 17.39 -41.45 -39.57
N SER A 506 18.17 -40.44 -39.95
CA SER A 506 19.10 -40.55 -41.10
C SER A 506 20.18 -41.59 -40.85
N GLN A 507 20.71 -41.67 -39.63
CA GLN A 507 21.69 -42.67 -39.25
C GLN A 507 21.09 -44.07 -39.25
N ASP A 508 19.92 -44.25 -38.65
CA ASP A 508 19.20 -45.52 -38.59
C ASP A 508 18.82 -46.00 -40.01
N LEU A 509 18.33 -45.11 -40.88
CA LEU A 509 18.03 -45.44 -42.28
C LEU A 509 19.28 -45.83 -43.08
N LYS A 510 20.45 -45.27 -42.77
CA LYS A 510 21.73 -45.67 -43.40
C LYS A 510 22.24 -47.02 -42.89
N GLN A 511 21.87 -47.39 -41.68
CA GLN A 511 22.24 -48.66 -41.05
C GLN A 511 21.21 -49.77 -41.30
N ASP A 512 20.08 -49.47 -41.95
CA ASP A 512 19.07 -50.45 -42.31
C ASP A 512 19.54 -51.34 -43.47
N ASP A 513 19.92 -52.57 -43.13
CA ASP A 513 20.34 -53.61 -44.07
C ASP A 513 19.26 -53.93 -45.11
N ALA A 514 17.97 -53.75 -44.81
CA ALA A 514 16.87 -54.02 -45.75
C ALA A 514 16.77 -52.96 -46.85
N LEU A 515 17.23 -51.72 -46.59
CA LEU A 515 17.25 -50.63 -47.56
C LEU A 515 18.55 -50.56 -48.39
N THR A 516 19.63 -51.18 -47.90
CA THR A 516 20.94 -51.21 -48.56
C THR A 516 21.18 -52.47 -49.41
N LEU A 517 20.33 -53.50 -49.28
CA LEU A 517 20.36 -54.69 -50.13
C LEU A 517 19.83 -54.39 -51.55
N SER A 518 20.73 -53.96 -52.44
CA SER A 518 20.49 -53.85 -53.89
C SER A 518 20.60 -55.20 -54.62
N THR A 519 20.03 -56.28 -54.05
CA THR A 519 19.88 -57.56 -54.77
C THR A 519 18.42 -57.74 -55.18
N PRO A 520 18.09 -57.71 -56.49
CA PRO A 520 16.78 -58.13 -56.94
C PRO A 520 16.63 -59.61 -56.58
N GLY A 521 15.53 -59.93 -55.89
CA GLY A 521 15.22 -61.28 -55.45
C GLY A 521 15.36 -62.28 -56.60
N ARG A 522 16.04 -63.40 -56.30
CA ARG A 522 16.10 -64.56 -57.18
C ARG A 522 15.17 -65.64 -56.65
#